data_AF-A0A202DVT7-F1
#
_entry.id   AF-A0A202DVT7-F1
#
_cell.length_a   1.000
_cell.length_b   1.000
_cell.length_c   1.000
_cell.angle_alpha   90.00
_cell.angle_beta   90.00
_cell.angle_gamma   90.00
#
_symmetry.space_group_name_H-M   'P 1'
#
loop_
_entity.id
_entity.type
_entity.pdbx_description
1 polymer ?
#
loop_
_entity_poly.entity_id
_entity_poly.type
_entity_poly.pdbx_seq_one_letter_code
_entity_poly.pdbx_strand_id
1 'polypeptide(L)'
;MKRRDFSKSALMIGMGLMAGSSPGSRVLSKDSSKDYYLESAKKLTARHFDVVIAGGGTAGAVAAIAAARQGAKTALIEIKGYPGGAVTEGGTTLHSYYNIWKPFPGVAKRQVVGGIPREIVERLIKIGGCTGYG
;
A
#
# COMPACT_ATOMS: atom_id res chain seq x y z
N MET A 1 -13.92 -12.12 5.75
CA MET A 1 -13.51 -13.38 5.08
C MET A 1 -12.02 -13.30 4.78
N LYS A 2 -11.18 -14.21 5.33
CA LYS A 2 -9.73 -14.16 5.11
C LYS A 2 -9.42 -14.71 3.71
N ARG A 3 -8.68 -13.92 2.91
CA ARG A 3 -8.39 -14.17 1.48
C ARG A 3 -7.81 -15.56 1.18
N ARG A 4 -7.18 -16.18 2.18
CA ARG A 4 -6.52 -17.49 2.09
C ARG A 4 -7.46 -18.69 2.25
N ASP A 5 -8.64 -18.48 2.84
CA ASP A 5 -9.61 -19.54 3.06
C ASP A 5 -10.49 -19.73 1.81
N PHE A 6 -10.72 -18.65 1.05
CA PHE A 6 -11.50 -18.66 -0.18
C PHE A 6 -10.89 -19.55 -1.28
N SER A 7 -9.58 -19.47 -1.50
CA SER A 7 -8.89 -20.26 -2.55
C SER A 7 -8.89 -21.76 -2.26
N LYS A 8 -8.93 -22.17 -0.98
CA LYS A 8 -9.00 -23.58 -0.59
C LYS A 8 -10.41 -24.16 -0.78
N SER A 9 -11.44 -23.38 -0.45
CA SER A 9 -12.83 -23.80 -0.69
C SER A 9 -13.16 -23.87 -2.18
N ALA A 10 -12.65 -22.93 -2.99
CA ALA A 10 -12.89 -22.91 -4.43
C ALA A 10 -12.30 -24.13 -5.18
N LEU A 11 -11.12 -24.60 -4.75
CA LEU A 11 -10.47 -25.78 -5.35
C LEU A 11 -11.19 -27.09 -5.03
N MET A 12 -11.71 -27.24 -3.80
CA MET A 12 -12.39 -28.45 -3.35
C MET A 12 -13.79 -28.62 -3.96
N ILE A 13 -14.50 -27.52 -4.22
CA ILE A 13 -15.79 -27.53 -4.93
C ILE A 13 -15.59 -27.95 -6.39
N GLY A 14 -14.49 -27.53 -7.02
CA GLY A 14 -14.17 -27.87 -8.42
C GLY A 14 -13.87 -29.35 -8.65
N MET A 15 -13.32 -30.07 -7.67
CA MET A 15 -13.04 -31.51 -7.80
C MET A 15 -14.19 -32.42 -7.32
N GLY A 16 -15.04 -31.95 -6.41
CA GLY A 16 -16.15 -32.74 -5.85
C GLY A 16 -17.34 -32.95 -6.80
N LEU A 17 -17.42 -32.20 -7.90
CA LEU A 17 -18.53 -32.26 -8.86
C LEU A 17 -18.33 -33.28 -9.99
N MET A 18 -17.18 -33.96 -10.10
CA MET A 18 -16.86 -34.86 -11.21
C MET A 18 -16.74 -36.35 -10.84
N ALA A 19 -16.93 -36.73 -9.56
CA ALA A 19 -16.92 -38.13 -9.15
C ALA A 19 -18.14 -38.41 -8.25
N GLY A 20 -19.08 -39.17 -8.78
CA GLY A 20 -20.37 -39.47 -8.15
C GLY A 20 -20.28 -40.21 -6.82
N SER A 21 -21.30 -39.96 -5.99
CA SER A 21 -21.96 -40.85 -5.02
C SER A 21 -21.19 -42.06 -4.47
N SER A 22 -20.82 -41.98 -3.18
CA SER A 22 -20.98 -43.10 -2.23
C SER A 22 -21.00 -42.59 -0.77
N PRO A 23 -21.95 -43.03 0.09
CA PRO A 23 -22.03 -42.63 1.48
C PRO A 23 -21.06 -43.48 2.32
N GLY A 24 -19.94 -42.90 2.72
CA GLY A 24 -19.03 -43.56 3.65
C GLY A 24 -17.57 -43.32 3.32
N SER A 25 -17.04 -42.18 3.72
CA SER A 25 -15.61 -42.08 4.01
C SER A 25 -15.36 -40.97 5.03
N ARG A 26 -15.02 -41.43 6.24
CA ARG A 26 -14.17 -40.81 7.25
C ARG A 26 -14.07 -39.29 7.17
N VAL A 27 -14.73 -38.64 8.14
CA VAL A 27 -14.25 -37.37 8.71
C VAL A 27 -12.74 -37.54 8.95
N LEU A 28 -11.94 -36.89 8.12
CA LEU A 28 -10.53 -36.70 8.38
C LEU A 28 -10.45 -35.87 9.65
N SER A 29 -10.36 -36.57 10.78
CA SER A 29 -9.77 -36.06 12.01
C SER A 29 -8.51 -35.32 11.60
N LYS A 30 -8.60 -33.99 11.64
CA LYS A 30 -7.48 -33.10 11.40
C LYS A 30 -6.45 -33.44 12.48
N ASP A 31 -5.45 -34.23 12.09
CA ASP A 31 -4.31 -34.52 12.94
C ASP A 31 -3.79 -33.19 13.48
N SER A 32 -3.95 -33.05 14.79
CA SER A 32 -3.78 -31.82 15.55
C SER A 32 -2.36 -31.72 16.11
N SER A 33 -1.42 -32.49 15.57
CA SER A 33 -0.01 -32.49 15.95
C SER A 33 0.81 -31.53 15.09
N LYS A 34 0.49 -30.24 15.16
CA LYS A 34 1.48 -29.23 14.75
C LYS A 34 2.25 -28.82 15.98
N ASP A 35 3.48 -29.29 16.09
CA ASP A 35 4.43 -28.86 17.09
C ASP A 35 4.70 -27.36 16.91
N TYR A 36 4.11 -26.55 17.79
CA TYR A 36 4.35 -25.12 17.84
C TYR A 36 5.08 -24.78 19.14
N TYR A 37 6.17 -24.04 19.02
CA TYR A 37 6.81 -23.39 20.16
C TYR A 37 6.08 -22.06 20.44
N LEU A 38 5.48 -21.94 21.62
CA LEU A 38 4.94 -20.68 22.11
C LEU A 38 6.09 -19.86 22.70
N GLU A 39 6.50 -18.80 21.99
CA GLU A 39 7.39 -17.82 22.58
C GLU A 39 6.68 -17.05 23.71
N SER A 40 7.40 -16.76 24.79
CA SER A 40 6.87 -15.92 25.87
C SER A 40 6.57 -14.52 25.34
N ALA A 41 5.45 -13.95 25.77
CA ALA A 41 5.05 -12.60 25.37
C ALA A 41 6.14 -11.58 25.74
N LYS A 42 6.62 -10.83 24.75
CA LYS A 42 7.64 -9.80 24.95
C LYS A 42 6.97 -8.50 25.39
N LYS A 43 7.46 -7.92 26.49
CA LYS A 43 7.10 -6.55 26.87
C LYS A 43 7.92 -5.57 26.04
N LEU A 44 7.32 -5.04 24.99
CA LEU A 44 7.97 -4.06 24.11
C LEU A 44 7.75 -2.65 24.66
N THR A 45 8.78 -1.81 24.59
CA THR A 45 8.65 -0.38 24.90
C THR A 45 7.81 0.28 23.82
N ALA A 46 6.63 0.79 24.21
CA ALA A 46 5.80 1.59 23.32
C ALA A 46 6.35 3.02 23.22
N ARG A 47 6.27 3.59 22.02
CA ARG A 47 6.55 5.02 21.79
C ARG A 47 5.25 5.72 21.43
N HIS A 48 5.01 6.89 22.03
CA HIS A 48 3.85 7.71 21.75
C HIS A 48 4.15 8.73 20.66
N PHE A 49 3.23 8.84 19.70
CA PHE A 49 3.22 9.75 18.57
C PHE A 49 1.81 10.29 18.39
N ASP A 50 1.67 11.51 17.90
CA ASP A 50 0.37 12.11 17.58
C ASP A 50 -0.17 11.53 16.27
N VAL A 51 0.73 11.24 15.33
CA VAL A 51 0.39 10.64 14.02
C VAL A 51 1.36 9.52 13.69
N VAL A 52 0.83 8.34 13.37
CA VAL A 52 1.60 7.20 12.85
C VAL A 52 1.14 6.87 11.43
N ILE A 53 2.07 6.92 10.48
CA ILE A 53 1.85 6.60 9.07
C ILE A 53 2.42 5.21 8.80
N ALA A 54 1.58 4.27 8.37
CA ALA A 54 1.98 2.93 7.96
C ALA A 54 2.05 2.84 6.42
N GLY A 55 3.28 2.85 5.90
CA GLY A 55 3.61 2.89 4.48
C GLY A 55 4.17 4.25 4.09
N GLY A 56 5.40 4.26 3.57
CA GLY A 56 6.12 5.39 3.02
C GLY A 56 6.00 5.55 1.51
N GLY A 57 4.94 5.00 0.89
CA GLY A 57 4.60 5.25 -0.51
C GLY A 57 4.23 6.72 -0.78
N THR A 58 3.83 7.05 -2.01
CA THR A 58 3.52 8.43 -2.45
C THR A 58 2.63 9.19 -1.47
N ALA A 59 1.49 8.60 -1.07
CA ALA A 59 0.56 9.21 -0.14
C ALA A 59 1.14 9.31 1.28
N GLY A 60 1.84 8.27 1.74
CA GLY A 60 2.42 8.22 3.08
C GLY A 60 3.52 9.25 3.29
N ALA A 61 4.40 9.42 2.30
CA ALA A 61 5.44 10.45 2.33
C ALA A 61 4.83 11.86 2.41
N VAL A 62 3.81 12.14 1.59
CA VAL A 62 3.09 13.43 1.62
C VAL A 62 2.38 13.64 2.95
N ALA A 63 1.72 12.62 3.49
CA ALA A 63 1.02 12.68 4.78
C ALA A 63 1.98 12.93 5.95
N ALA A 64 3.14 12.26 5.97
CA ALA A 64 4.14 12.45 7.00
C ALA A 64 4.74 13.87 6.98
N ILE A 65 5.03 14.40 5.78
CA ILE A 65 5.49 15.80 5.64
C ILE A 65 4.41 16.77 6.13
N ALA A 66 3.15 16.54 5.74
CA ALA A 66 2.03 17.40 6.16
C ALA A 66 1.81 17.38 7.68
N ALA A 67 1.84 16.21 8.30
CA ALA A 67 1.68 16.04 9.74
C ALA A 67 2.83 16.71 10.52
N ALA A 68 4.08 16.45 10.10
CA ALA A 68 5.25 17.04 10.75
C ALA A 68 5.27 18.58 10.61
N ARG A 69 4.89 19.13 9.45
CA ARG A 69 4.79 20.59 9.24
C ARG A 69 3.70 21.27 10.09
N GLN A 70 2.70 20.52 10.53
CA GLN A 70 1.67 20.99 11.47
C GLN A 70 2.08 20.83 12.93
N GLY A 71 3.33 20.44 13.21
CA GLY A 71 3.86 20.30 14.56
C GLY A 71 3.55 18.97 15.25
N ALA A 72 2.93 18.01 14.55
CA ALA A 72 2.62 16.71 15.13
C ALA A 72 3.89 15.88 15.33
N LYS A 73 4.02 15.24 16.50
CA LYS A 73 5.03 14.21 16.74
C LYS A 73 4.72 13.00 15.87
N THR A 74 5.40 12.93 14.73
CA THR A 74 5.03 12.03 13.62
C THR A 74 5.99 10.85 13.51
N ALA A 75 5.45 9.65 13.29
CA ALA A 75 6.22 8.46 12.91
C ALA A 75 5.77 7.96 11.52
N LEU A 76 6.72 7.66 10.64
CA LEU A 76 6.46 6.97 9.37
C LEU A 76 7.18 5.62 9.39
N ILE A 77 6.45 4.56 9.09
CA ILE A 77 6.94 3.19 9.05
C ILE A 77 6.84 2.71 7.60
N GLU A 78 7.97 2.40 6.99
CA GLU A 78 8.04 1.83 5.65
C GLU A 78 8.69 0.44 5.74
N ILE A 79 8.12 -0.52 5.03
CA ILE A 79 8.62 -1.90 5.02
C ILE A 79 9.88 -2.02 4.15
N LYS A 80 10.03 -1.13 3.17
CA LYS A 80 11.17 -1.02 2.27
C LYS A 80 12.25 -0.12 2.85
N GLY A 81 13.47 -0.26 2.33
CA GLY A 81 14.61 0.59 2.74
C GLY A 81 14.56 2.02 2.19
N TYR A 82 13.49 2.43 1.49
CA TYR A 82 13.36 3.72 0.84
C TYR A 82 11.87 4.13 0.70
N PRO A 83 11.56 5.44 0.67
CA PRO A 83 10.21 5.94 0.47
C PRO A 83 9.84 6.12 -1.02
N GLY A 84 8.58 6.45 -1.26
CA GLY A 84 8.00 6.85 -2.54
C GLY A 84 7.15 5.78 -3.22
N GLY A 85 7.29 4.51 -2.84
CA GLY A 85 6.41 3.42 -3.27
C GLY A 85 6.30 3.33 -4.79
N ALA A 86 5.08 3.32 -5.34
CA ALA A 86 4.86 3.21 -6.79
C ALA A 86 5.53 4.33 -7.61
N VAL A 87 5.76 5.51 -7.01
CA VAL A 87 6.46 6.60 -7.70
C VAL A 87 7.95 6.32 -7.88
N THR A 88 8.56 5.65 -6.90
CA THR A 88 9.98 5.26 -6.95
C THR A 88 10.16 3.94 -7.71
N GLU A 89 9.26 2.97 -7.50
CA GLU A 89 9.42 1.59 -7.98
C GLU A 89 8.74 1.30 -9.30
N GLY A 90 7.54 1.84 -9.50
CA GLY A 90 6.66 1.47 -10.60
C GLY A 90 6.95 2.24 -11.89
N GLY A 91 8.03 3.02 -11.95
CA GLY A 91 8.29 3.97 -13.04
C GLY A 91 7.18 5.00 -13.22
N THR A 92 6.24 5.08 -12.27
CA THR A 92 5.09 5.96 -12.35
C THR A 92 5.54 7.32 -11.84
N THR A 93 5.65 8.31 -12.71
CA THR A 93 5.98 9.67 -12.22
C THR A 93 4.88 10.18 -11.30
N LEU A 94 5.17 11.17 -10.47
CA LEU A 94 4.09 12.02 -9.94
C LEU A 94 3.44 12.67 -11.18
N HIS A 95 2.24 12.22 -11.53
CA HIS A 95 1.56 12.61 -12.75
C HIS A 95 0.20 13.27 -12.42
N SER A 96 -0.47 13.76 -13.46
CA SER A 96 -1.80 14.40 -13.35
C SER A 96 -1.81 15.70 -12.54
N TYR A 97 -0.77 16.52 -12.69
CA TYR A 97 -0.73 17.86 -12.07
C TYR A 97 -1.64 18.89 -12.74
N TYR A 98 -1.99 18.65 -14.00
CA TYR A 98 -2.83 19.52 -14.80
C TYR A 98 -4.15 18.82 -15.14
N ASN A 99 -5.18 19.61 -15.44
CA ASN A 99 -6.42 19.11 -16.02
C ASN A 99 -6.16 18.37 -17.35
N ILE A 100 -7.14 17.62 -17.85
CA ILE A 100 -7.10 17.09 -19.21
C ILE A 100 -7.63 18.20 -20.14
N TRP A 101 -6.73 18.95 -20.78
CA TRP A 101 -7.12 20.07 -21.66
C TRP A 101 -6.99 19.76 -23.16
N LYS A 102 -6.01 18.93 -23.56
CA LYS A 102 -5.67 18.71 -24.98
C LYS A 102 -6.86 18.23 -25.85
N PRO A 103 -7.74 17.32 -25.40
CA PRO A 103 -8.86 16.85 -26.22
C PRO A 103 -10.03 17.83 -26.32
N PHE A 104 -10.01 18.95 -25.59
CA PHE A 104 -11.17 19.84 -25.44
C PHE A 104 -10.86 21.26 -25.95
N PRO A 105 -11.30 21.61 -27.17
CA PRO A 105 -11.11 22.95 -27.73
C PRO A 105 -11.65 24.05 -26.81
N GLY A 106 -10.90 25.13 -26.63
CA GLY A 106 -11.25 26.24 -25.75
C GLY A 106 -10.98 26.02 -24.26
N VAL A 107 -10.55 24.82 -23.84
CA VAL A 107 -10.17 24.55 -22.45
C VAL A 107 -8.70 24.91 -22.23
N ALA A 108 -8.43 25.86 -21.33
CA ALA A 108 -7.07 26.24 -20.96
C ALA A 108 -6.38 25.16 -20.11
N LYS A 109 -5.05 25.05 -20.26
CA LYS A 109 -4.19 24.27 -19.34
C LYS A 109 -4.23 24.91 -17.96
N ARG A 110 -4.66 24.14 -16.95
CA ARG A 110 -4.77 24.57 -15.56
C ARG A 110 -4.09 23.56 -14.65
N GLN A 111 -3.20 24.05 -13.78
CA GLN A 111 -2.63 23.23 -12.73
C GLN A 111 -3.69 22.97 -11.65
N VAL A 112 -4.02 21.70 -11.43
CA VAL A 112 -5.05 21.25 -10.49
C VAL A 112 -4.46 20.67 -9.21
N VAL A 113 -3.22 20.16 -9.26
CA VAL A 113 -2.51 19.65 -8.07
C VAL A 113 -1.44 20.66 -7.63
N GLY A 114 -1.52 21.08 -6.38
CA GLY A 114 -0.58 21.98 -5.71
C GLY A 114 0.06 21.36 -4.45
N GLY A 115 0.47 22.21 -3.51
CA GLY A 115 0.94 21.81 -2.18
C GLY A 115 2.22 20.96 -2.19
N ILE A 116 2.34 20.08 -1.20
CA ILE A 116 3.52 19.21 -1.00
C ILE A 116 3.89 18.39 -2.24
N PRO A 117 2.94 17.77 -3.00
CA PRO A 117 3.29 17.11 -4.27
C PRO A 117 4.01 18.04 -5.24
N ARG A 118 3.50 19.28 -5.41
CA ARG A 118 4.12 20.28 -6.28
C ARG A 118 5.53 20.63 -5.80
N GLU A 119 5.70 20.88 -4.51
CA GLU A 119 7.00 21.19 -3.90
C GLU A 119 8.02 20.06 -4.12
N ILE A 120 7.59 18.79 -4.04
CA ILE A 120 8.46 17.64 -4.31
C ILE A 120 8.99 17.72 -5.75
N VAL A 121 8.13 17.96 -6.73
CA VAL A 121 8.56 18.10 -8.13
C VAL A 121 9.46 19.31 -8.32
N GLU A 122 9.13 20.47 -7.76
CA GLU A 122 9.96 21.68 -7.85
C GLU A 122 11.36 21.45 -7.25
N ARG A 123 11.46 20.73 -6.14
CA ARG A 123 12.75 20.39 -5.52
C ARG A 123 13.54 19.39 -6.36
N LEU A 124 12.87 18.42 -6.98
CA LEU A 124 13.51 17.49 -7.91
C LEU A 124 14.04 18.20 -9.16
N ILE A 125 13.28 19.13 -9.75
CA ILE A 125 13.74 19.95 -10.88
C ILE A 125 15.03 20.70 -10.51
N LYS A 126 15.07 21.33 -9.32
CA LYS A 126 16.23 22.13 -8.87
C LYS A 126 17.53 21.33 -8.77
N ILE A 127 17.44 20.02 -8.53
CA ILE A 127 18.62 19.14 -8.42
C ILE A 127 18.85 18.32 -9.70
N GLY A 128 18.12 18.59 -10.79
CA GLY A 128 18.18 17.80 -12.02
C GLY A 128 17.61 16.39 -11.90
N GLY A 129 16.81 16.12 -10.86
CA GLY A 129 16.24 14.81 -10.55
C GLY A 129 14.96 14.47 -11.34
N CYS A 130 14.34 15.44 -12.03
CA CYS A 130 13.26 15.19 -12.97
C CYS A 130 13.12 16.33 -14.00
N THR A 131 12.38 16.06 -15.08
CA THR A 131 12.09 17.04 -16.16
C THR A 131 10.88 17.94 -15.86
N GLY A 132 10.22 17.75 -14.72
CA GLY A 132 9.06 18.52 -14.29
C GLY A 132 7.72 17.79 -14.47
N TYR A 133 6.70 18.52 -14.94
CA TYR A 133 5.30 18.09 -14.86
C TYR A 133 4.73 17.35 -16.07
N GLY A 134 5.54 17.18 -17.13
CA GLY A 134 5.05 16.68 -18.43
C GLY A 134 4.33 17.73 -19.27
#